data_AF-A0A7V9PNC8-F1
#
_entry.id   AF-A0A7V9PNC8-F1
#
_cell.length_a   1.000
_cell.length_b   1.000
_cell.length_c   1.000
_cell.angle_alpha   90.00
_cell.angle_beta   90.00
_cell.angle_gamma   90.00
#
_symmetry.space_group_name_H-M   'P 1'
#
loop_
_entity.id
_entity.type
_entity.pdbx_description
1 polymer ?
#
loop_
_entity_poly.entity_id
_entity_poly.type
_entity_poly.pdbx_seq_one_letter_code
_entity_poly.pdbx_strand_id
1 'polypeptide(L)' 'MSTRWSAADLPDQTGRRVVVTGANSGLGFHTALELARRGAQVVLGVRDAGRGAGALDRVRA' A
#
# COMPACT_ATOMS: atom_id res chain seq x y z
N MET A 1 29.97 3.05 -3.03
CA MET A 1 29.15 2.74 -1.84
C MET A 1 27.70 2.67 -2.29
N SER A 2 26.99 1.58 -2.03
CA SER A 2 25.55 1.50 -2.31
C SER A 2 24.79 2.34 -1.28
N THR A 3 23.94 3.27 -1.74
CA THR A 3 23.04 4.03 -0.88
C THR A 3 22.02 3.10 -0.23
N ARG A 4 21.67 3.35 1.04
CA ARG A 4 20.65 2.57 1.74
C ARG A 4 19.29 2.83 1.09
N TRP A 5 18.67 1.78 0.58
CA TRP A 5 17.33 1.82 -0.01
C TRP A 5 16.26 2.18 1.03
N SER A 6 15.23 2.89 0.57
CA SER A 6 14.02 3.26 1.31
C SER A 6 12.79 3.21 0.41
N ALA A 7 11.58 3.39 0.98
CA ALA A 7 10.35 3.53 0.18
C ALA A 7 10.37 4.73 -0.79
N ALA A 8 11.24 5.73 -0.53
CA ALA A 8 11.47 6.84 -1.45
C ALA A 8 12.09 6.39 -2.78
N ASP A 9 12.73 5.22 -2.80
CA ASP A 9 13.38 4.62 -3.96
C ASP A 9 12.47 3.62 -4.69
N LEU A 10 11.22 3.42 -4.25
CA LEU A 10 10.25 2.56 -4.94
C LEU A 10 9.93 3.17 -6.33
N PRO A 11 10.11 2.43 -7.44
CA PRO A 11 9.80 2.92 -8.78
C PRO A 11 8.31 3.23 -8.96
N ASP A 12 7.97 3.96 -10.03
CA ASP A 12 6.59 4.17 -10.47
C ASP A 12 5.87 2.82 -10.69
N GLN A 13 4.63 2.74 -10.22
CA GLN A 13 3.76 1.57 -10.31
C GLN A 13 2.48 1.88 -11.11
N THR A 14 2.38 3.02 -11.77
CA THR A 14 1.26 3.39 -12.64
C THR A 14 0.95 2.27 -13.64
N GLY A 15 -0.35 1.97 -13.80
CA GLY A 15 -0.83 0.90 -14.67
C GLY A 15 -0.77 -0.51 -14.07
N ARG A 16 -0.24 -0.68 -12.86
CA ARG A 16 -0.22 -1.97 -12.16
C ARG A 16 -1.41 -2.12 -11.21
N ARG A 17 -1.94 -3.35 -11.11
CA ARG A 17 -2.92 -3.75 -10.10
C ARG A 17 -2.27 -4.69 -9.10
N VAL A 18 -2.41 -4.41 -7.80
CA VAL A 18 -1.77 -5.19 -6.74
C VAL A 18 -2.80 -5.56 -5.67
N VAL A 19 -2.80 -6.82 -5.25
CA VAL A 19 -3.58 -7.28 -4.09
C VAL A 19 -2.65 -7.39 -2.89
N VAL A 20 -2.98 -6.72 -1.79
CA VAL A 20 -2.24 -6.83 -0.53
C VAL A 20 -3.15 -7.42 0.53
N THR A 21 -2.78 -8.58 1.08
CA THR A 21 -3.53 -9.23 2.16
C THR A 21 -3.06 -8.71 3.53
N GLY A 22 -3.96 -8.72 4.53
CA GLY A 22 -3.65 -8.15 5.85
C GLY A 22 -3.43 -6.63 5.82
N ALA A 23 -4.00 -5.94 4.81
CA ALA A 23 -3.66 -4.54 4.53
C ALA A 23 -4.34 -3.50 5.43
N ASN A 24 -4.97 -3.93 6.54
CA ASN A 24 -5.63 -3.01 7.47
C ASN A 24 -4.68 -2.44 8.53
N SER A 25 -3.49 -3.03 8.73
CA SER A 25 -2.52 -2.59 9.74
C SER A 25 -1.10 -3.07 9.44
N GLY A 26 -0.14 -2.60 10.24
CA GLY A 26 1.25 -3.07 10.22
C GLY A 26 1.90 -3.02 8.83
N LEU A 27 2.68 -4.06 8.52
CA LEU A 27 3.43 -4.15 7.27
C LEU A 27 2.51 -4.11 6.04
N GLY A 28 1.41 -4.88 6.05
CA GLY A 28 0.48 -4.92 4.92
C GLY A 28 -0.11 -3.55 4.60
N PHE A 29 -0.46 -2.77 5.63
CA PHE A 29 -0.92 -1.39 5.44
C PHE A 29 0.15 -0.50 4.80
N HIS A 30 1.38 -0.51 5.34
CA HIS A 30 2.46 0.33 4.78
C HIS A 30 2.86 -0.09 3.36
N THR A 31 2.85 -1.38 3.06
CA THR A 31 3.05 -1.87 1.69
C THR A 31 1.97 -1.36 0.74
N ALA A 32 0.70 -1.46 1.13
CA ALA A 32 -0.40 -0.96 0.32
C ALA A 32 -0.34 0.56 0.11
N LEU A 33 -0.01 1.31 1.18
CA LEU A 33 0.13 2.76 1.15
C LEU A 33 1.23 3.21 0.17
N GLU A 34 2.43 2.64 0.28
CA GLU A 34 3.54 3.05 -0.58
C GLU A 34 3.32 2.65 -2.06
N LEU A 35 2.70 1.50 -2.32
CA LEU A 35 2.31 1.11 -3.69
C LEU A 35 1.27 2.08 -4.28
N ALA A 36 0.25 2.45 -3.49
CA ALA A 36 -0.77 3.41 -3.92
C ALA A 36 -0.17 4.80 -4.18
N ARG A 37 0.73 5.27 -3.32
CA ARG A 37 1.49 6.53 -3.51
C ARG A 37 2.33 6.55 -4.79
N ARG A 38 2.75 5.40 -5.27
CA ARG A 38 3.46 5.23 -6.56
C ARG A 38 2.54 4.94 -7.74
N GLY A 39 1.23 5.14 -7.61
CA GLY A 39 0.28 5.06 -8.72
C GLY A 39 -0.27 3.66 -9.01
N ALA A 40 0.04 2.65 -8.20
CA ALA A 40 -0.63 1.35 -8.33
C ALA A 40 -2.11 1.45 -7.96
N GLN A 41 -2.96 0.69 -8.65
CA GLN A 41 -4.29 0.39 -8.16
C GLN A 41 -4.21 -0.76 -7.15
N VAL A 42 -4.36 -0.44 -5.87
CA VAL A 42 -4.22 -1.42 -4.79
C VAL A 42 -5.57 -1.92 -4.29
N VAL A 43 -5.73 -3.24 -4.17
CA VAL A 43 -6.87 -3.90 -3.54
C VAL A 43 -6.46 -4.34 -2.13
N LEU A 44 -7.18 -3.84 -1.13
CA LEU A 44 -6.95 -4.16 0.28
C LEU A 44 -7.69 -5.46 0.66
N GLY A 45 -6.95 -6.58 0.72
CA GLY A 45 -7.45 -7.84 1.23
C GLY A 45 -7.50 -7.83 2.75
N VAL A 46 -8.69 -7.72 3.33
CA VAL A 46 -8.90 -7.62 4.77
C VAL A 46 -10.02 -8.56 5.22
N ARG A 47 -9.96 -9.03 6.47
CA ARG A 47 -11.02 -9.87 7.06
C ARG A 47 -12.20 -9.06 7.59
N ASP A 48 -11.92 -7.87 8.13
CA ASP A 48 -12.91 -6.99 8.76
C ASP A 48 -13.10 -5.76 7.88
N ALA A 49 -14.33 -5.56 7.40
CA ALA A 49 -14.67 -4.49 6.47
C ALA A 49 -14.60 -3.10 7.11
N GLY A 50 -14.94 -2.95 8.40
CA GLY A 50 -14.88 -1.67 9.09
C GLY A 50 -13.44 -1.19 9.28
N ARG A 51 -12.55 -2.09 9.70
CA ARG A 51 -11.10 -1.83 9.74
C ARG A 51 -10.53 -1.60 8.34
N GLY A 52 -11.08 -2.30 7.34
CA GLY A 52 -10.77 -2.09 5.92
C GLY A 52 -11.07 -0.68 5.44
N ALA A 53 -12.27 -0.17 5.75
CA ALA A 53 -12.69 1.17 5.39
C ALA A 53 -11.77 2.23 6.00
N GLY A 54 -11.46 2.13 7.30
CA GLY A 54 -10.53 3.05 7.94
C GLY A 54 -9.11 3.00 7.36
N ALA A 55 -8.64 1.81 6.93
CA ALA A 55 -7.38 1.70 6.22
C ALA A 55 -7.44 2.30 4.81
N LEU A 56 -8.55 2.12 4.09
CA LEU A 56 -8.76 2.69 2.76
C LEU A 56 -8.75 4.23 2.80
N ASP A 57 -9.42 4.83 3.79
CA ASP A 57 -9.43 6.28 3.97
C ASP A 57 -8.01 6.82 4.20
N ARG A 58 -7.21 6.12 5.02
CA ARG A 58 -5.80 6.46 5.28
C ARG A 58 -4.88 6.26 4.06
N VAL A 59 -5.23 5.36 3.14
CA VAL A 59 -4.47 5.17 1.89
C VAL A 59 -4.82 6.24 0.85
N ARG A 60 -6.04 6.78 0.90
CA ARG A 60 -6.54 7.79 -0.04
C ARG A 60 -6.24 9.24 0.36
N ALA A 61 -5.96 9.50 1.65
CA ALA A 61 -5.57 10.80 2.18
C ALA A 61 -4.15 11.19 1.74
#